data_AF-A0A9Q1HEI1-F1
#
_entry.id   AF-A0A9Q1HEI1-F1
#
_cell.length_a   1.000
_cell.length_b   1.000
_cell.length_c   1.000
_cell.angle_alpha   90.00
_cell.angle_beta   90.00
_cell.angle_gamma   90.00
#
_symmetry.space_group_name_H-M   'P 1'
#
loop_
_entity.id
_entity.type
_entity.pdbx_description
1 polymer ?
#
loop_
_entity_poly.entity_id
_entity_poly.type
_entity_poly.pdbx_seq_one_letter_code
_entity_poly.pdbx_strand_id
1 'polypeptide(L)'
;MEGAVLKIFVCLLFDGFTFAACQAGNTDGAGPSSFPAYPSTVYNPVNSITVNACCNKSDEFDRLQRQITELNEAFNNLISELQNGEFCSSVEPPSVAADCYEIQQNGGTTSQVYTIKPENSPPFEVYCDMDTDGGGWTVFQRRVDDSTDFYRYWDDYKEGFGLLTTNYWLGNDHLYYLTNQKAYTLRVDLEDFEENTRYAVYNYFRVSDEAMKYTLSLGTYSGDAGDAMAICNGQRFSTRDDENGNGCPAAYKGGWWYEECHNANLNGLYLGGSHSTYADGIEWNQWRGYYYSLKFTEMKLRPTNLF
;
A
#
# COMPACT_ATOMS: atom_id res chain seq x y z
N MET A 1 13.60 42.11 -38.83
CA MET A 1 14.71 41.99 -39.79
C MET A 1 15.06 40.52 -39.86
N GLU A 2 14.25 39.75 -40.59
CA GLU A 2 14.52 38.34 -40.85
C GLU A 2 15.24 38.24 -42.19
N GLY A 3 16.45 37.70 -42.17
CA GLY A 3 17.23 37.43 -43.37
C GLY A 3 16.61 36.24 -44.11
N ALA A 4 16.19 36.46 -45.35
CA ALA A 4 15.85 35.38 -46.26
C ALA A 4 17.11 34.53 -46.51
N VAL A 5 17.18 33.35 -45.90
CA VAL A 5 18.24 32.38 -46.19
C VAL A 5 17.89 31.73 -47.54
N LEU A 6 18.50 32.22 -48.60
CA LEU A 6 18.49 31.57 -49.91
C LEU A 6 19.26 30.24 -49.80
N LYS A 7 18.56 29.13 -49.59
CA LYS A 7 19.19 27.79 -49.57
C LYS A 7 19.53 27.39 -51.01
N ILE A 8 20.77 27.65 -51.41
CA ILE A 8 21.34 27.15 -52.66
C ILE A 8 21.73 25.68 -52.43
N PHE A 9 20.97 24.73 -52.98
CA PHE A 9 21.43 23.34 -53.06
C PHE A 9 22.35 23.20 -54.28
N VAL A 10 23.64 23.00 -54.01
CA VAL A 10 24.66 22.77 -55.04
C VAL A 10 24.70 21.27 -55.34
N CYS A 11 24.20 20.85 -56.50
CA CYS A 11 24.60 19.55 -57.06
C CYS A 11 26.06 19.67 -57.51
N LEU A 12 26.99 19.12 -56.71
CA LEU A 12 28.37 18.94 -57.14
C LEU A 12 28.41 17.78 -58.15
N LEU A 13 28.38 18.12 -59.45
CA LEU A 13 28.93 17.23 -60.46
C LEU A 13 30.44 17.48 -60.47
N PHE A 14 31.21 16.45 -60.18
CA PHE A 14 32.66 16.49 -60.32
C PHE A 14 32.97 16.77 -61.80
N ASP A 15 33.75 17.84 -62.00
CA ASP A 15 34.37 18.34 -63.23
C ASP A 15 33.58 19.40 -64.03
N GLY A 16 33.94 20.67 -63.77
CA GLY A 16 33.94 21.74 -64.77
C GLY A 16 32.65 22.53 -64.95
N PHE A 17 32.49 23.59 -64.14
CA PHE A 17 31.69 24.81 -64.39
C PHE A 17 30.42 24.68 -65.27
N THR A 18 29.35 24.15 -64.69
CA THR A 18 27.98 24.58 -65.03
C THR A 18 27.12 24.55 -63.76
N PHE A 19 26.52 25.70 -63.40
CA PHE A 19 25.59 25.80 -62.27
C PHE A 19 24.16 25.79 -62.82
N ALA A 20 23.39 24.75 -62.52
CA ALA A 20 21.95 24.77 -62.71
C ALA A 20 21.29 24.99 -61.35
N ALA A 21 20.71 26.17 -61.14
CA ALA A 21 19.89 26.46 -59.97
C ALA A 21 18.42 26.10 -60.30
N CYS A 22 17.81 25.22 -59.51
CA CYS A 22 16.36 25.03 -59.53
C CYS A 22 15.74 26.20 -58.73
N GLN A 23 15.16 27.19 -59.42
CA GLN A 23 14.25 28.14 -58.79
C GLN A 23 12.91 27.43 -58.58
N ALA A 24 12.48 27.27 -57.33
CA ALA A 24 11.08 27.00 -57.02
C ALA A 24 10.28 28.23 -57.50
N GLY A 25 9.60 28.08 -58.64
CA GLY A 25 8.76 29.12 -59.20
C GLY A 25 7.58 29.39 -58.28
N ASN A 26 7.67 30.46 -57.49
CA ASN A 26 6.50 31.07 -56.88
C ASN A 26 5.88 31.99 -57.95
N THR A 27 4.84 31.51 -58.63
CA THR A 27 4.10 32.34 -59.59
C THR A 27 3.15 33.25 -58.82
N ASP A 28 3.59 34.44 -58.48
CA ASP A 28 2.71 35.59 -58.24
C ASP A 28 3.39 36.89 -58.72
N GLY A 29 2.89 37.42 -59.84
CA GLY A 29 2.69 38.85 -60.09
C GLY A 29 3.87 39.83 -60.10
N ALA A 30 4.24 40.24 -61.32
CA ALA A 30 4.61 41.60 -61.78
C ALA A 30 6.05 42.15 -61.60
N GLY A 31 6.70 42.43 -62.75
CA GLY A 31 7.71 43.50 -62.90
C GLY A 31 9.06 43.07 -63.52
N PRO A 32 9.61 43.76 -64.55
CA PRO A 32 10.61 43.18 -65.45
C PRO A 32 12.06 43.48 -65.04
N SER A 33 12.92 42.47 -65.10
CA SER A 33 14.34 42.69 -65.39
C SER A 33 14.94 41.44 -66.05
N SER A 34 15.42 41.66 -67.27
CA SER A 34 16.01 40.74 -68.24
C SER A 34 17.14 39.85 -67.72
N PHE A 35 17.05 38.55 -67.97
CA PHE A 35 18.21 37.68 -68.21
C PHE A 35 17.91 36.74 -69.40
N PRO A 36 18.89 36.46 -70.27
CA PRO A 36 18.65 35.72 -71.52
C PRO A 36 18.35 34.24 -71.24
N ALA A 37 17.40 33.69 -72.00
CA ALA A 37 17.11 32.27 -72.02
C ALA A 37 18.31 31.49 -72.55
N TYR A 38 18.80 30.49 -71.79
CA TYR A 38 19.74 29.49 -72.28
C TYR A 38 18.97 28.22 -72.71
N PRO A 39 19.41 27.51 -73.77
CA PRO A 39 18.64 26.42 -74.36
C PRO A 39 18.65 25.19 -73.46
N SER A 40 17.47 24.61 -73.27
CA SER A 40 17.25 23.31 -72.66
C SER A 40 17.72 22.20 -73.62
N THR A 41 19.01 21.84 -73.58
CA THR A 41 19.52 20.48 -73.87
C THR A 41 21.05 20.47 -73.76
N VAL A 42 21.59 19.96 -72.66
CA VAL A 42 22.97 19.44 -72.64
C VAL A 42 22.86 17.94 -72.39
N TYR A 43 23.05 17.17 -73.46
CA TYR A 43 23.17 15.71 -73.42
C TYR A 43 24.66 15.37 -73.32
N ASN A 44 25.09 14.73 -72.22
CA ASN A 44 26.43 14.18 -72.07
C ASN A 44 26.33 12.69 -71.65
N PRO A 45 26.99 11.72 -72.34
CA PRO A 45 26.59 10.31 -72.32
C PRO A 45 27.23 9.45 -71.21
N VAL A 46 27.73 10.02 -70.12
CA VAL A 46 28.35 9.24 -69.04
C VAL A 46 27.80 9.72 -67.69
N ASN A 47 27.03 8.85 -67.03
CA ASN A 47 26.26 9.05 -65.78
C ASN A 47 24.96 9.88 -65.92
N SER A 48 23.91 9.24 -66.41
CA SER A 48 22.56 9.81 -66.51
C SER A 48 21.83 9.88 -65.15
N ILE A 49 22.16 10.88 -64.34
CA ILE A 49 21.19 11.43 -63.37
C ILE A 49 20.71 12.74 -63.98
N THR A 50 19.49 12.76 -64.51
CA THR A 50 18.91 13.98 -65.08
C THR A 50 18.66 15.00 -63.98
N VAL A 51 18.86 16.30 -64.27
CA VAL A 51 18.64 17.40 -63.32
C VAL A 51 17.24 17.34 -62.69
N ASN A 52 16.23 16.91 -63.46
CA ASN A 52 14.87 16.67 -62.98
C ASN A 52 14.81 15.60 -61.88
N ALA A 53 15.63 14.55 -61.93
CA ALA A 53 15.70 13.53 -60.90
C ALA A 53 16.35 14.06 -59.60
N CYS A 54 17.31 14.98 -59.69
CA CYS A 54 17.87 15.67 -58.52
C CYS A 54 16.89 16.66 -57.89
N CYS A 55 16.19 17.48 -58.69
CA CYS A 55 15.21 18.42 -58.15
C CYS A 55 13.99 17.71 -57.57
N ASN A 56 13.53 16.59 -58.15
CA ASN A 56 12.48 15.75 -57.54
C ASN A 56 12.91 15.17 -56.18
N LYS A 57 14.17 14.73 -56.03
CA LYS A 57 14.69 14.26 -54.73
C LYS A 57 14.89 15.39 -53.72
N SER A 58 15.21 16.60 -54.17
CA SER A 58 15.26 17.79 -53.32
C SER A 58 13.87 18.14 -52.79
N ASP A 59 12.86 18.13 -53.67
CA ASP A 59 11.46 18.37 -53.28
C ASP A 59 10.95 17.29 -52.32
N GLU A 60 11.35 16.03 -52.52
CA GLU A 60 11.03 14.92 -51.61
C GLU A 60 11.72 15.10 -50.25
N PHE A 61 12.99 15.53 -50.23
CA PHE A 61 13.72 15.85 -49.01
C PHE A 61 13.08 17.01 -48.25
N ASP A 62 12.69 18.09 -48.93
CA ASP A 62 12.03 19.25 -48.33
C ASP A 62 10.63 18.89 -47.78
N ARG A 63 9.88 18.01 -48.48
CA ARG A 63 8.62 17.46 -47.99
C ARG A 63 8.81 16.62 -46.73
N LEU A 64 9.86 15.78 -46.70
CA LEU A 64 10.16 14.93 -45.56
C LEU A 64 10.61 15.76 -44.35
N GLN A 65 11.43 16.78 -44.58
CA GLN A 65 11.85 17.74 -43.54
C GLN A 65 10.64 18.46 -42.94
N ARG A 66 9.69 18.91 -43.78
CA ARG A 66 8.45 19.55 -43.29
C ARG A 66 7.62 18.60 -42.43
N GLN A 67 7.46 17.35 -42.86
CA GLN A 67 6.73 16.34 -42.06
C GLN A 67 7.39 16.07 -40.71
N ILE A 68 8.73 16.05 -40.65
CA ILE A 68 9.46 15.89 -39.40
C ILE A 68 9.26 17.11 -38.48
N THR A 69 9.27 18.32 -39.03
CA THR A 69 9.01 19.54 -38.26
C THR A 69 7.58 19.54 -37.69
N GLU A 70 6.58 19.25 -38.51
CA GLU A 70 5.17 19.16 -38.09
C GLU A 70 4.97 18.08 -37.01
N LEU A 71 5.63 16.92 -37.16
CA LEU A 71 5.57 15.84 -36.16
C LEU A 71 6.24 16.25 -34.85
N ASN A 72 7.38 16.94 -34.90
CA ASN A 72 8.07 17.42 -33.71
C ASN A 72 7.25 18.51 -32.99
N GLU A 73 6.61 19.40 -33.72
CA GLU A 73 5.71 20.40 -33.14
C GLU A 73 4.48 19.74 -32.50
N ALA A 74 3.86 18.76 -33.16
CA ALA A 74 2.76 17.99 -32.60
C ALA A 74 3.17 17.21 -31.34
N PHE A 75 4.36 16.61 -31.33
CA PHE A 75 4.91 15.90 -30.18
C PHE A 75 5.20 16.86 -29.02
N ASN A 76 5.77 18.03 -29.27
CA ASN A 76 6.02 19.05 -28.26
C ASN A 76 4.71 19.63 -27.70
N ASN A 77 3.69 19.79 -28.54
CA ASN A 77 2.36 20.19 -28.10
C ASN A 77 1.74 19.11 -27.20
N LEU A 78 1.81 17.84 -27.58
CA LEU A 78 1.33 16.73 -26.74
C LEU A 78 2.09 16.66 -25.41
N ILE A 79 3.42 16.87 -25.41
CA ILE A 79 4.21 16.96 -24.18
C ILE A 79 3.72 18.12 -23.31
N SER A 80 3.47 19.30 -23.90
CA SER A 80 2.99 20.45 -23.13
C SER A 80 1.56 20.25 -22.62
N GLU A 81 0.69 19.54 -23.33
CA GLU A 81 -0.62 19.11 -22.85
C GLU A 81 -0.50 18.08 -21.70
N LEU A 82 0.43 17.13 -21.79
CA LEU A 82 0.72 16.18 -20.71
C LEU A 82 1.34 16.87 -19.47
N GLN A 83 2.11 17.94 -19.67
CA GLN A 83 2.75 18.71 -18.59
C GLN A 83 1.80 19.77 -17.99
N ASN A 84 0.87 20.31 -18.77
CA ASN A 84 -0.14 21.29 -18.33
C ASN A 84 -1.47 20.64 -17.91
N GLY A 85 -1.62 19.32 -18.08
CA GLY A 85 -2.67 18.57 -17.43
C GLY A 85 -2.52 18.70 -15.92
N GLU A 86 -3.30 19.60 -15.31
CA GLU A 86 -3.49 19.74 -13.87
C GLU A 86 -4.11 18.46 -13.28
N PHE A 87 -3.35 17.36 -13.24
CA PHE A 87 -3.68 16.21 -12.41
C PHE A 87 -2.47 15.34 -12.14
N CYS A 88 -1.44 15.93 -11.55
CA CYS A 88 -0.52 15.29 -10.60
C CYS A 88 0.28 16.41 -9.94
N SER A 89 -0.38 17.46 -9.44
CA SER A 89 0.23 18.29 -8.42
C SER A 89 0.59 17.37 -7.26
N SER A 90 1.79 17.56 -6.74
CA SER A 90 2.39 16.89 -5.59
C SER A 90 1.51 17.03 -4.33
N VAL A 91 0.40 16.31 -4.29
CA VAL A 91 -0.18 15.88 -3.02
C VAL A 91 0.94 15.05 -2.40
N GLU A 92 1.48 15.47 -1.25
CA GLU A 92 2.16 14.51 -0.38
C GLU A 92 1.27 13.26 -0.38
N PRO A 93 1.81 12.06 -0.68
CA PRO A 93 0.98 10.86 -0.72
C PRO A 93 0.12 10.88 0.54
N PRO A 94 -1.23 10.83 0.41
CA PRO A 94 -2.12 11.06 1.54
C PRO A 94 -1.58 10.25 2.71
N SER A 95 -1.25 10.95 3.80
CA SER A 95 -0.56 10.33 4.93
C SER A 95 -1.36 9.09 5.30
N VAL A 96 -0.76 7.91 5.08
CA VAL A 96 -1.43 6.65 5.38
C VAL A 96 -1.77 6.71 6.87
N ALA A 97 -3.07 6.62 7.17
CA ALA A 97 -3.58 6.78 8.52
C ALA A 97 -2.82 5.86 9.50
N ALA A 98 -2.51 6.37 10.69
CA ALA A 98 -1.67 5.65 11.65
C ALA A 98 -2.38 4.44 12.28
N ASP A 99 -3.72 4.48 12.32
CA ASP A 99 -4.58 3.45 12.89
C ASP A 99 -6.03 3.58 12.33
N CYS A 100 -6.90 2.65 12.71
CA CYS A 100 -8.31 2.65 12.30
C CYS A 100 -9.10 3.85 12.82
N TYR A 101 -8.68 4.47 13.93
CA TYR A 101 -9.35 5.65 14.45
C TYR A 101 -9.10 6.85 13.52
N GLU A 102 -7.86 7.04 13.06
CA GLU A 102 -7.55 8.08 12.08
C GLU A 102 -8.23 7.82 10.73
N ILE A 103 -8.37 6.56 10.30
CA ILE A 103 -9.20 6.21 9.13
C ILE A 103 -10.64 6.70 9.33
N GLN A 104 -11.20 6.48 10.51
CA GLN A 104 -12.55 6.92 10.84
C GLN A 104 -12.69 8.45 10.82
N GLN A 105 -11.72 9.17 11.40
CA GLN A 105 -11.69 10.64 11.37
C GLN A 105 -11.59 11.18 9.93
N ASN A 106 -10.92 10.43 9.04
CA ASN A 106 -10.80 10.73 7.62
C ASN A 106 -12.03 10.27 6.80
N GLY A 107 -13.13 9.88 7.45
CA GLY A 107 -14.40 9.54 6.82
C GLY A 107 -14.62 8.05 6.51
N GLY A 108 -13.71 7.18 6.94
CA GLY A 108 -13.88 5.73 6.83
C GLY A 108 -14.95 5.22 7.79
N THR A 109 -16.07 4.73 7.27
CA THR A 109 -17.25 4.35 8.08
C THR A 109 -17.62 2.87 7.98
N THR A 110 -16.91 2.09 7.17
CA THR A 110 -17.24 0.68 6.91
C THR A 110 -16.24 -0.22 7.60
N SER A 111 -16.72 -1.25 8.31
CA SER A 111 -15.85 -2.29 8.84
C SER A 111 -15.30 -3.16 7.72
N GLN A 112 -13.99 -3.12 7.49
CA GLN A 112 -13.29 -3.88 6.45
C GLN A 112 -11.77 -3.84 6.69
N VAL A 113 -11.02 -4.44 5.78
CA VAL A 113 -9.56 -4.34 5.76
C VAL A 113 -9.14 -2.98 5.21
N TYR A 114 -8.19 -2.35 5.90
CA TYR A 114 -7.54 -1.11 5.48
C TYR A 114 -6.03 -1.23 5.63
N THR A 115 -5.28 -0.42 4.87
CA THR A 115 -3.85 -0.22 5.11
C THR A 115 -3.64 0.94 6.08
N ILE A 116 -2.83 0.71 7.12
CA ILE A 116 -2.39 1.70 8.09
C ILE A 116 -0.87 1.83 8.08
N LYS A 117 -0.34 2.91 8.65
CA LYS A 117 1.10 3.12 8.84
C LYS A 117 1.39 3.77 10.19
N PRO A 118 1.52 2.97 11.26
CA PRO A 118 1.94 3.45 12.57
C PRO A 118 3.31 4.15 12.53
N GLU A 119 3.59 4.96 13.54
CA GLU A 119 4.91 5.58 13.70
C GLU A 119 6.02 4.52 13.78
N ASN A 120 7.16 4.78 13.12
CA ASN A 120 8.33 3.89 13.08
C ASN A 120 8.06 2.48 12.49
N SER A 121 6.98 2.31 11.72
CA SER A 121 6.60 1.04 11.08
C SER A 121 6.49 1.17 9.56
N PRO A 122 6.80 0.12 8.77
CA PRO A 122 6.29 0.03 7.40
C PRO A 122 4.75 -0.04 7.39
N PRO A 123 4.07 0.34 6.29
CA PRO A 123 2.63 0.16 6.18
C PRO A 123 2.23 -1.33 6.19
N PHE A 124 1.10 -1.65 6.82
CA PHE A 124 0.53 -2.99 6.83
C PHE A 124 -1.00 -2.96 6.88
N GLU A 125 -1.63 -4.10 6.59
CA GLU A 125 -3.09 -4.23 6.57
C GLU A 125 -3.66 -4.64 7.94
N VAL A 126 -4.81 -4.08 8.30
CA VAL A 126 -5.56 -4.41 9.51
C VAL A 126 -7.05 -4.47 9.21
N TYR A 127 -7.79 -5.25 9.99
CA TYR A 127 -9.24 -5.11 10.01
C TYR A 127 -9.64 -3.96 10.93
N CYS A 128 -10.38 -3.00 10.41
CA CYS A 128 -10.98 -1.94 11.20
C CYS A 128 -12.44 -2.28 11.54
N ASP A 129 -12.77 -2.24 12.81
CA ASP A 129 -14.15 -2.24 13.28
C ASP A 129 -14.61 -0.79 13.48
N MET A 130 -15.52 -0.37 12.60
CA MET A 130 -16.11 0.97 12.56
C MET A 130 -17.47 1.05 13.23
N ASP A 131 -17.99 -0.06 13.74
CA ASP A 131 -19.37 -0.19 14.23
C ASP A 131 -19.44 -0.27 15.76
N THR A 132 -18.55 -1.04 16.40
CA THR A 132 -18.61 -1.30 17.84
C THR A 132 -18.21 -0.09 18.67
N ASP A 133 -19.05 0.30 19.64
CA ASP A 133 -18.72 1.32 20.65
C ASP A 133 -18.14 2.62 20.05
N GLY A 134 -18.77 3.11 18.98
CA GLY A 134 -18.36 4.30 18.26
C GLY A 134 -17.27 4.08 17.20
N GLY A 135 -16.80 2.86 16.99
CA GLY A 135 -15.89 2.49 15.91
C GLY A 135 -14.45 2.98 16.07
N GLY A 136 -13.69 2.90 14.98
CA GLY A 136 -12.28 3.29 14.94
C GLY A 136 -11.36 2.32 15.67
N TRP A 137 -11.76 1.05 15.78
CA TRP A 137 -10.98 0.02 16.45
C TRP A 137 -10.09 -0.73 15.46
N THR A 138 -8.81 -0.85 15.79
CA THR A 138 -7.87 -1.73 15.09
C THR A 138 -7.93 -3.11 15.72
N VAL A 139 -8.47 -4.10 15.00
CA VAL A 139 -8.55 -5.48 15.48
C VAL A 139 -7.19 -6.15 15.31
N PHE A 140 -6.71 -6.85 16.34
CA PHE A 140 -5.42 -7.53 16.30
C PHE A 140 -5.48 -9.03 16.62
N GLN A 141 -6.59 -9.49 17.18
CA GLN A 141 -6.87 -10.91 17.36
C GLN A 141 -8.35 -11.13 17.08
N ARG A 142 -8.67 -12.20 16.35
CA ARG A 142 -10.05 -12.66 16.17
C ARG A 142 -10.10 -14.18 16.14
N ARG A 143 -11.12 -14.75 16.80
CA ARG A 143 -11.51 -16.16 16.74
C ARG A 143 -13.00 -16.26 16.36
N VAL A 144 -13.32 -17.02 15.33
CA VAL A 144 -14.69 -17.21 14.80
C VAL A 144 -15.02 -18.69 14.53
N ASP A 145 -14.00 -19.51 14.31
CA ASP A 145 -14.11 -20.95 14.04
C ASP A 145 -12.75 -21.66 14.26
N ASP A 146 -12.65 -22.94 13.89
CA ASP A 146 -11.47 -23.78 14.05
C ASP A 146 -10.53 -23.81 12.83
N SER A 147 -10.73 -22.93 11.83
CA SER A 147 -10.00 -22.96 10.56
C SER A 147 -8.52 -22.59 10.63
N THR A 148 -8.08 -21.96 11.72
CA THR A 148 -6.70 -21.51 11.91
C THR A 148 -6.14 -22.04 13.22
N ASP A 149 -4.98 -22.71 13.14
CA ASP A 149 -4.24 -23.18 14.31
C ASP A 149 -3.52 -22.00 14.99
N PHE A 150 -3.73 -21.85 16.31
CA PHE A 150 -3.07 -20.84 17.16
C PHE A 150 -1.95 -21.45 18.02
N TYR A 151 -1.74 -22.78 17.99
CA TYR A 151 -0.63 -23.41 18.72
C TYR A 151 0.70 -23.31 17.94
N ARG A 152 1.17 -22.07 17.82
CA ARG A 152 2.27 -21.65 16.95
C ARG A 152 3.58 -21.38 17.67
N TYR A 153 4.64 -21.26 16.89
CA TYR A 153 5.99 -20.90 17.33
C TYR A 153 6.13 -19.39 17.54
N TRP A 154 7.24 -18.95 18.14
CA TRP A 154 7.52 -17.54 18.39
C TRP A 154 7.45 -16.68 17.13
N ASP A 155 8.09 -17.12 16.05
CA ASP A 155 8.21 -16.36 14.80
C ASP A 155 6.84 -16.10 14.16
N ASP A 156 5.93 -17.08 14.19
CA ASP A 156 4.55 -16.90 13.70
C ASP A 156 3.82 -15.80 14.50
N TYR A 157 3.93 -15.82 15.84
CA TYR A 157 3.29 -14.82 16.71
C TYR A 157 3.93 -13.43 16.58
N LYS A 158 5.23 -13.38 16.25
CA LYS A 158 5.95 -12.15 15.98
C LYS A 158 5.46 -11.49 14.70
N GLU A 159 5.44 -12.22 13.60
CA GLU A 159 5.09 -11.72 12.26
C GLU A 159 3.58 -11.56 12.08
N GLY A 160 2.79 -12.42 12.70
CA GLY A 160 1.35 -12.52 12.52
C GLY A 160 0.95 -13.68 11.59
N PHE A 161 -0.28 -14.15 11.74
CA PHE A 161 -0.82 -15.27 10.96
C PHE A 161 -2.35 -15.23 10.87
N GLY A 162 -2.90 -15.96 9.91
CA GLY A 162 -4.33 -16.07 9.67
C GLY A 162 -4.84 -15.09 8.62
N LEU A 163 -6.15 -14.88 8.59
CA LEU A 163 -6.83 -14.01 7.62
C LEU A 163 -7.57 -12.89 8.37
N LEU A 164 -7.28 -11.64 8.03
CA LEU A 164 -7.83 -10.45 8.71
C LEU A 164 -9.38 -10.40 8.77
N THR A 165 -10.07 -11.10 7.88
CA THR A 165 -11.53 -11.19 7.83
C THR A 165 -12.12 -12.35 8.63
N THR A 166 -11.30 -13.27 9.15
CA THR A 166 -11.72 -14.44 9.94
C THR A 166 -10.81 -14.61 11.16
N ASN A 167 -10.16 -15.76 11.35
CA ASN A 167 -9.26 -15.98 12.46
C ASN A 167 -7.86 -15.44 12.15
N TYR A 168 -7.32 -14.60 13.03
CA TYR A 168 -5.95 -14.13 12.88
C TYR A 168 -5.35 -13.60 14.18
N TRP A 169 -4.03 -13.49 14.16
CA TRP A 169 -3.20 -12.73 15.07
C TRP A 169 -2.37 -11.74 14.26
N LEU A 170 -2.44 -10.45 14.56
CA LEU A 170 -1.82 -9.39 13.76
C LEU A 170 -0.29 -9.46 13.71
N GLY A 171 0.34 -10.01 14.75
CA GLY A 171 1.79 -10.00 14.93
C GLY A 171 2.22 -9.09 16.07
N ASN A 172 3.12 -9.60 16.91
CA ASN A 172 3.63 -8.86 18.08
C ASN A 172 4.46 -7.64 17.67
N ASP A 173 5.17 -7.68 16.54
CA ASP A 173 5.89 -6.52 16.01
C ASP A 173 4.93 -5.39 15.65
N HIS A 174 3.83 -5.70 14.96
CA HIS A 174 2.78 -4.73 14.63
C HIS A 174 2.11 -4.16 15.89
N LEU A 175 1.83 -5.00 16.89
CA LEU A 175 1.31 -4.57 18.19
C LEU A 175 2.27 -3.63 18.93
N TYR A 176 3.57 -3.91 18.88
CA TYR A 176 4.58 -3.03 19.44
C TYR A 176 4.52 -1.65 18.77
N TYR A 177 4.54 -1.56 17.44
CA TYR A 177 4.45 -0.27 16.75
C TYR A 177 3.16 0.48 17.08
N LEU A 178 2.01 -0.20 17.03
CA LEU A 178 0.70 0.38 17.32
C LEU A 178 0.62 0.92 18.74
N THR A 179 1.07 0.16 19.75
CA THR A 179 0.88 0.55 21.15
C THR A 179 1.95 1.49 21.70
N ASN A 180 3.01 1.76 20.92
CA ASN A 180 4.11 2.65 21.33
C ASN A 180 4.09 4.02 20.64
N GLN A 181 3.22 4.25 19.65
CA GLN A 181 3.05 5.58 19.03
C GLN A 181 2.16 6.54 19.85
N LYS A 182 1.17 6.01 20.58
CA LYS A 182 0.20 6.78 21.40
C LYS A 182 -0.25 5.93 22.59
N ALA A 183 -1.03 6.50 23.50
CA ALA A 183 -1.74 5.70 24.50
C ALA A 183 -2.97 5.02 23.87
N TYR A 184 -3.15 3.72 24.10
CA TYR A 184 -4.28 2.95 23.57
C TYR A 184 -5.11 2.31 24.67
N THR A 185 -6.40 2.18 24.40
CA THR A 185 -7.35 1.39 25.15
C THR A 185 -7.49 0.02 24.46
N LEU A 186 -7.46 -1.06 25.23
CA LEU A 186 -7.80 -2.40 24.77
C LEU A 186 -9.28 -2.66 25.04
N ARG A 187 -9.95 -3.26 24.05
CA ARG A 187 -11.27 -3.88 24.20
C ARG A 187 -11.19 -5.35 23.80
N VAL A 188 -11.86 -6.19 24.57
CA VAL A 188 -12.04 -7.62 24.30
C VAL A 188 -13.54 -7.88 24.22
N ASP A 189 -14.00 -8.39 23.10
CA ASP A 189 -15.38 -8.84 22.90
C ASP A 189 -15.45 -10.37 22.86
N LEU A 190 -16.46 -10.94 23.52
CA LEU A 190 -16.62 -12.37 23.74
C LEU A 190 -18.06 -12.81 23.43
N GLU A 191 -18.23 -13.99 22.83
CA GLU A 191 -19.54 -14.63 22.61
C GLU A 191 -19.46 -16.13 22.94
N ASP A 192 -20.52 -16.66 23.57
CA ASP A 192 -20.70 -18.08 23.80
C ASP A 192 -21.59 -18.74 22.73
N PHE A 193 -21.71 -20.07 22.75
CA PHE A 193 -22.58 -20.81 21.82
C PHE A 193 -24.07 -20.67 22.12
N GLU A 194 -24.43 -20.03 23.22
CA GLU A 194 -25.81 -19.67 23.57
C GLU A 194 -26.14 -18.21 23.19
N GLU A 195 -25.29 -17.58 22.36
CA GLU A 195 -25.45 -16.21 21.83
C GLU A 195 -25.42 -15.10 22.89
N ASN A 196 -24.93 -15.39 24.11
CA ASN A 196 -24.67 -14.33 25.07
C ASN A 196 -23.33 -13.68 24.78
N THR A 197 -23.27 -12.37 24.93
CA THR A 197 -22.05 -11.58 24.73
C THR A 197 -21.58 -10.94 26.02
N ARG A 198 -20.26 -10.72 26.12
CA ARG A 198 -19.59 -9.98 27.19
C ARG A 198 -18.44 -9.18 26.62
N TYR A 199 -18.02 -8.15 27.35
CA TYR A 199 -16.85 -7.37 26.99
C TYR A 199 -16.00 -6.96 28.19
N ALA A 200 -14.70 -6.77 27.93
CA ALA A 200 -13.74 -6.21 28.87
C ALA A 200 -12.99 -5.05 28.20
N VAL A 201 -12.76 -3.97 28.94
CA VAL A 201 -12.04 -2.78 28.47
C VAL A 201 -10.96 -2.41 29.46
N TYR A 202 -9.76 -2.14 28.96
CA TYR A 202 -8.62 -1.66 29.73
C TYR A 202 -8.20 -0.31 29.16
N ASN A 203 -8.25 0.74 29.98
CA ASN A 203 -7.98 2.13 29.54
C ASN A 203 -6.52 2.42 29.16
N TYR A 204 -5.64 1.44 29.32
CA TYR A 204 -4.26 1.45 28.88
C TYR A 204 -3.88 0.05 28.40
N PHE A 205 -3.22 -0.02 27.24
CA PHE A 205 -2.71 -1.25 26.65
C PHE A 205 -1.40 -0.94 25.93
N ARG A 206 -0.35 -1.64 26.34
CA ARG A 206 0.97 -1.53 25.71
C ARG A 206 1.69 -2.87 25.72
N VAL A 207 2.44 -3.11 24.65
CA VAL A 207 3.33 -4.26 24.50
C VAL A 207 4.75 -3.73 24.36
N SER A 208 5.69 -4.30 25.11
CA SER A 208 7.11 -3.95 25.00
C SER A 208 7.73 -4.47 23.68
N ASP A 209 9.00 -4.15 23.43
CA ASP A 209 9.72 -4.71 22.29
C ASP A 209 10.02 -6.22 22.47
N GLU A 210 10.57 -6.84 21.41
CA GLU A 210 10.98 -8.24 21.40
C GLU A 210 12.08 -8.54 22.44
N ALA A 211 12.99 -7.60 22.70
CA ALA A 211 14.06 -7.76 23.67
C ALA A 211 13.51 -7.94 25.09
N MET A 212 12.43 -7.24 25.40
CA MET A 212 11.63 -7.40 26.62
C MET A 212 10.48 -8.43 26.44
N LYS A 213 10.53 -9.27 25.41
CA LYS A 213 9.61 -10.38 25.16
C LYS A 213 8.14 -9.97 25.09
N TYR A 214 7.85 -8.82 24.47
CA TYR A 214 6.50 -8.33 24.27
C TYR A 214 5.67 -8.30 25.57
N THR A 215 6.29 -7.87 26.67
CA THR A 215 5.67 -7.78 27.98
C THR A 215 4.43 -6.89 27.95
N LEU A 216 3.33 -7.41 28.49
CA LEU A 216 2.04 -6.74 28.53
C LEU A 216 1.99 -5.69 29.63
N SER A 217 1.40 -4.53 29.34
CA SER A 217 1.01 -3.54 30.34
C SER A 217 -0.46 -3.17 30.14
N LEU A 218 -1.25 -3.32 31.19
CA LEU A 218 -2.69 -3.02 31.23
C LEU A 218 -3.00 -1.92 32.24
N GLY A 219 -4.01 -1.14 31.90
CA GLY A 219 -4.61 -0.12 32.76
C GLY A 219 -5.74 -0.67 33.64
N THR A 220 -6.64 0.23 34.04
CA THR A 220 -7.82 -0.11 34.83
C THR A 220 -8.87 -0.82 33.97
N TYR A 221 -9.37 -1.94 34.49
CA TYR A 221 -10.46 -2.71 33.92
C TYR A 221 -11.82 -2.01 34.07
N SER A 222 -12.68 -2.22 33.07
CA SER A 222 -14.12 -2.00 33.10
C SER A 222 -14.81 -2.99 32.16
N GLY A 223 -16.12 -3.20 32.30
CA GLY A 223 -16.89 -4.13 31.49
C GLY A 223 -17.64 -5.16 32.32
N ASP A 224 -18.27 -6.12 31.65
CA ASP A 224 -19.17 -7.12 32.25
C ASP A 224 -18.65 -8.57 32.13
N ALA A 225 -17.49 -8.79 31.49
CA ALA A 225 -16.87 -10.11 31.34
C ALA A 225 -16.14 -10.60 32.61
N GLY A 226 -15.84 -9.71 33.54
CA GLY A 226 -14.86 -9.95 34.62
C GLY A 226 -13.42 -9.70 34.15
N ASP A 227 -12.57 -9.24 35.05
CA ASP A 227 -11.15 -8.94 34.80
C ASP A 227 -10.26 -10.21 34.78
N ALA A 228 -10.38 -11.02 33.74
CA ALA A 228 -9.57 -12.23 33.58
C ALA A 228 -8.13 -11.95 33.14
N MET A 229 -7.83 -10.78 32.54
CA MET A 229 -6.47 -10.41 32.13
C MET A 229 -5.64 -9.77 33.25
N ALA A 230 -6.21 -9.53 34.44
CA ALA A 230 -5.49 -8.91 35.55
C ALA A 230 -4.13 -9.58 35.86
N ILE A 231 -4.10 -10.92 35.84
CA ILE A 231 -2.88 -11.70 36.13
C ILE A 231 -1.86 -11.63 34.98
N CYS A 232 -2.31 -11.37 33.75
CA CYS A 232 -1.47 -11.24 32.57
C CYS A 232 -0.67 -9.93 32.57
N ASN A 233 -1.06 -8.95 33.40
CA ASN A 233 -0.40 -7.65 33.45
C ASN A 233 1.04 -7.77 33.97
N GLY A 234 1.99 -7.20 33.25
CA GLY A 234 3.42 -7.26 33.55
C GLY A 234 4.11 -8.54 33.07
N GLN A 235 3.40 -9.43 32.38
CA GLN A 235 3.92 -10.73 31.98
C GLN A 235 4.48 -10.69 30.57
N ARG A 236 5.56 -11.44 30.35
CA ARG A 236 6.14 -11.65 29.03
C ARG A 236 5.23 -12.53 28.17
N PHE A 237 5.30 -12.35 26.86
CA PHE A 237 4.67 -13.27 25.93
C PHE A 237 5.48 -14.58 25.87
N SER A 238 4.79 -15.71 25.78
CA SER A 238 5.38 -17.04 25.68
C SER A 238 4.63 -17.88 24.63
N THR A 239 5.37 -18.70 23.88
CA THR A 239 4.87 -19.56 22.80
C THR A 239 5.27 -21.01 23.02
N ARG A 240 4.82 -21.90 22.10
CA ARG A 240 5.07 -23.34 22.14
C ARG A 240 6.54 -23.73 22.36
N ASP A 241 7.46 -22.93 21.86
CA ASP A 241 8.91 -23.09 21.85
C ASP A 241 9.64 -22.30 22.94
N ASP A 242 8.93 -21.81 23.97
CA ASP A 242 9.56 -21.24 25.17
C ASP A 242 10.17 -22.34 26.04
N GLU A 243 11.33 -22.87 25.61
CA GLU A 243 12.03 -23.99 26.25
C GLU A 243 12.43 -23.73 27.70
N ASN A 244 12.59 -22.46 28.08
CA ASN A 244 12.98 -22.03 29.43
C ASN A 244 11.80 -21.46 30.24
N GLY A 245 10.57 -21.59 29.73
CA GLY A 245 9.36 -21.05 30.34
C GLY A 245 8.66 -21.98 31.34
N ASN A 246 7.45 -21.57 31.75
CA ASN A 246 6.61 -22.27 32.73
C ASN A 246 5.82 -23.46 32.15
N GLY A 247 6.02 -23.81 30.87
CA GLY A 247 5.33 -24.92 30.19
C GLY A 247 3.85 -24.65 29.87
N CYS A 248 3.31 -23.49 30.24
CA CYS A 248 1.91 -23.13 30.01
C CYS A 248 1.52 -23.12 28.53
N PRO A 249 2.33 -22.58 27.59
CA PRO A 249 1.99 -22.64 26.16
C PRO A 249 1.78 -24.09 25.67
N ALA A 250 2.63 -25.02 26.13
CA ALA A 250 2.51 -26.43 25.76
C ALA A 250 1.29 -27.12 26.38
N ALA A 251 0.87 -26.71 27.58
CA ALA A 251 -0.32 -27.23 28.25
C ALA A 251 -1.62 -26.65 27.66
N TYR A 252 -1.68 -25.34 27.40
CA TYR A 252 -2.90 -24.60 27.06
C TYR A 252 -2.99 -24.13 25.61
N LYS A 253 -2.05 -24.59 24.78
CA LYS A 253 -2.15 -24.64 23.32
C LYS A 253 -2.30 -23.30 22.61
N GLY A 254 -1.64 -22.27 23.14
CA GLY A 254 -1.61 -20.94 22.51
C GLY A 254 -0.34 -20.17 22.87
N GLY A 255 -0.07 -19.11 22.12
CA GLY A 255 0.86 -18.05 22.55
C GLY A 255 0.10 -17.01 23.36
N TRP A 256 0.61 -16.65 24.55
CA TRP A 256 -0.07 -15.72 25.46
C TRP A 256 0.87 -15.09 26.49
N TRP A 257 0.36 -14.09 27.20
CA TRP A 257 0.96 -13.51 28.41
C TRP A 257 0.60 -14.34 29.64
N TYR A 258 1.26 -15.49 29.79
CA TYR A 258 0.96 -16.46 30.84
C TYR A 258 1.55 -16.07 32.21
N GLU A 259 0.74 -16.15 33.27
CA GLU A 259 1.15 -16.08 34.69
C GLU A 259 0.37 -17.09 35.49
N GLU A 260 1.07 -17.95 36.23
CA GLU A 260 0.48 -19.18 36.80
C GLU A 260 -0.43 -19.88 35.77
N CYS A 261 0.06 -19.85 34.53
CA CYS A 261 -0.69 -20.08 33.31
C CYS A 261 -1.71 -18.99 33.00
N HIS A 262 -3.02 -19.17 33.25
CA HIS A 262 -3.97 -18.18 32.78
C HIS A 262 -5.31 -18.19 33.51
N ASN A 263 -5.96 -17.02 33.50
CA ASN A 263 -7.41 -16.86 33.71
C ASN A 263 -8.13 -16.53 32.38
N ALA A 264 -7.40 -16.11 31.34
CA ALA A 264 -7.89 -15.87 29.99
C ALA A 264 -6.93 -16.53 28.99
N ASN A 265 -7.45 -17.31 28.04
CA ASN A 265 -6.65 -17.99 27.02
C ASN A 265 -7.33 -17.89 25.65
N LEU A 266 -7.46 -16.66 25.13
CA LEU A 266 -8.18 -16.42 23.87
C LEU A 266 -7.51 -17.05 22.65
N ASN A 267 -6.25 -17.47 22.80
CA ASN A 267 -5.45 -18.13 21.77
C ASN A 267 -5.41 -19.67 21.91
N GLY A 268 -6.19 -20.25 22.82
CA GLY A 268 -6.29 -21.71 22.97
C GLY A 268 -7.04 -22.42 21.85
N LEU A 269 -7.32 -23.70 22.06
CA LEU A 269 -8.03 -24.55 21.12
C LEU A 269 -9.50 -24.12 20.95
N TYR A 270 -9.96 -24.07 19.71
CA TYR A 270 -11.38 -23.88 19.42
C TYR A 270 -12.11 -25.21 19.64
N LEU A 271 -12.80 -25.37 20.78
CA LEU A 271 -13.40 -26.66 21.21
C LEU A 271 -14.92 -26.70 21.13
N GLY A 272 -15.56 -25.63 20.65
CA GLY A 272 -16.99 -25.65 20.35
C GLY A 272 -17.91 -25.63 21.57
N GLY A 273 -17.61 -24.82 22.60
CA GLY A 273 -18.41 -24.73 23.82
C GLY A 273 -17.89 -25.63 24.93
N SER A 274 -18.79 -26.37 25.59
CA SER A 274 -18.42 -27.22 26.72
C SER A 274 -17.50 -28.37 26.30
N HIS A 275 -16.40 -28.57 27.01
CA HIS A 275 -15.41 -29.61 26.71
C HIS A 275 -14.86 -30.28 27.97
N SER A 276 -14.15 -31.40 27.80
CA SER A 276 -13.70 -32.25 28.92
C SER A 276 -12.26 -32.01 29.37
N THR A 277 -11.44 -31.33 28.57
CA THR A 277 -10.03 -31.04 28.88
C THR A 277 -9.94 -29.80 29.77
N TYR A 278 -8.84 -29.66 30.50
CA TYR A 278 -8.69 -28.56 31.45
C TYR A 278 -8.06 -27.33 30.80
N ALA A 279 -8.85 -26.27 30.63
CA ALA A 279 -8.43 -24.91 30.33
C ALA A 279 -7.59 -24.72 29.05
N ASP A 280 -7.58 -25.68 28.13
CA ASP A 280 -6.83 -25.63 26.87
C ASP A 280 -7.64 -25.06 25.70
N GLY A 281 -8.88 -24.63 25.98
CA GLY A 281 -9.77 -23.96 25.04
C GLY A 281 -9.58 -22.44 24.95
N ILE A 282 -10.50 -21.78 24.24
CA ILE A 282 -10.67 -20.33 24.22
C ILE A 282 -11.41 -19.91 25.48
N GLU A 283 -10.67 -19.74 26.58
CA GLU A 283 -11.27 -19.58 27.91
C GLU A 283 -11.31 -18.11 28.37
N TRP A 284 -12.36 -17.77 29.11
CA TRP A 284 -12.44 -16.59 29.95
C TRP A 284 -13.02 -16.99 31.31
N ASN A 285 -12.13 -17.25 32.27
CA ASN A 285 -12.45 -17.95 33.52
C ASN A 285 -13.57 -17.29 34.31
N GLN A 286 -13.54 -15.96 34.44
CA GLN A 286 -14.49 -15.22 35.25
C GLN A 286 -15.92 -15.18 34.66
N TRP A 287 -16.11 -15.69 33.44
CA TRP A 287 -17.42 -15.77 32.81
C TRP A 287 -17.89 -17.22 32.61
N ARG A 288 -17.13 -18.05 31.87
CA ARG A 288 -17.56 -19.42 31.51
C ARG A 288 -16.72 -20.53 32.16
N GLY A 289 -15.72 -20.18 32.97
CA GLY A 289 -14.84 -21.13 33.65
C GLY A 289 -13.70 -21.63 32.75
N TYR A 290 -13.23 -22.86 33.02
CA TYR A 290 -12.08 -23.51 32.35
C TYR A 290 -12.46 -24.70 31.46
N TYR A 291 -13.76 -24.99 31.35
CA TYR A 291 -14.29 -26.15 30.61
C TYR A 291 -15.24 -25.68 29.51
N TYR A 292 -15.07 -24.44 29.03
CA TYR A 292 -15.94 -23.86 28.02
C TYR A 292 -15.13 -22.97 27.06
N SER A 293 -14.96 -23.46 25.84
CA SER A 293 -14.29 -22.73 24.76
C SER A 293 -15.29 -21.83 24.04
N LEU A 294 -15.04 -20.52 24.06
CA LEU A 294 -15.91 -19.50 23.50
C LEU A 294 -16.09 -19.64 21.97
N LYS A 295 -17.24 -19.16 21.49
CA LYS A 295 -17.62 -19.18 20.06
C LYS A 295 -16.92 -18.06 19.29
N PHE A 296 -16.90 -16.87 19.87
CA PHE A 296 -16.26 -15.71 19.25
C PHE A 296 -15.43 -14.97 20.27
N THR A 297 -14.24 -14.53 19.83
CA THR A 297 -13.44 -13.58 20.59
C THR A 297 -12.81 -12.58 19.64
N GLU A 298 -12.70 -11.33 20.08
CA GLU A 298 -11.99 -10.31 19.34
C GLU A 298 -11.26 -9.39 20.31
N MET A 299 -9.97 -9.16 20.05
CA MET A 299 -9.18 -8.16 20.76
C MET A 299 -8.85 -7.02 19.81
N LYS A 300 -9.11 -5.79 20.27
CA LYS A 300 -8.95 -4.58 19.47
C LYS A 300 -8.50 -3.39 20.30
N LEU A 301 -7.81 -2.46 19.64
CA LEU A 301 -7.25 -1.28 20.28
C LEU A 301 -7.68 -0.01 19.56
N ARG A 302 -7.85 1.06 20.34
CA ARG A 302 -8.19 2.41 19.86
C ARG A 302 -7.43 3.44 20.71
N PRO A 303 -6.96 4.58 20.17
CA PRO A 303 -6.30 5.60 20.96
C PRO A 303 -7.15 6.00 22.17
N THR A 304 -6.53 6.11 23.34
CA THR A 304 -7.20 6.57 24.56
C THR A 304 -7.41 8.08 24.44
N ASN A 305 -8.66 8.53 24.54
CA ASN A 305 -8.97 9.95 24.69
C ASN A 305 -8.55 10.39 26.10
N LEU A 306 -7.32 10.91 26.22
CA LEU A 306 -6.90 11.65 27.41
C LEU A 306 -7.54 13.04 27.32
N PHE A 307 -8.65 13.22 28.04
CA PHE A 307 -9.32 14.52 28.20
C PHE A 307 -8.41 15.55 28.85
#